data_AF-A0A7S4F5J2-F1
#
_entry.id   AF-A0A7S4F5J2-F1
#
_cell.length_a   1.000
_cell.length_b   1.000
_cell.length_c   1.000
_cell.angle_alpha   90.00
_cell.angle_beta   90.00
_cell.angle_gamma   90.00
#
_symmetry.space_group_name_H-M   'P 1'
#
loop_
_entity.id
_entity.type
_entity.pdbx_description
1 polymer ?
#
loop_
_entity_poly.entity_id
_entity_poly.type
_entity_poly.pdbx_seq_one_letter_code
_entity_poly.pdbx_strand_id
1 'polypeptide(L)'
;QELVARLGLVSGNDLAQMVRAEYPRWLNYVVYVMMEIAVIGADIQEVVGTAIALNLLTDGFIPITIGCIITATDTFSFLAVQYFGVRYLEALICTLIGTMAVCF
;
A
#
# COMPACT_ATOMS: atom_id res chain seq x y z
N GLN A 1 3.28 -5.01 -14.36
CA GLN A 1 3.23 -3.54 -14.13
C GLN A 1 3.65 -2.73 -15.35
N GLU A 2 4.46 -3.28 -16.26
CA GLU A 2 4.92 -2.57 -17.47
C GLU A 2 3.79 -2.12 -18.41
N LEU A 3 2.76 -2.95 -18.62
CA LEU A 3 1.64 -2.61 -19.51
C LEU A 3 0.83 -1.42 -19.00
N VAL A 4 0.57 -1.36 -17.68
CA VAL A 4 -0.15 -0.28 -17.00
C VAL A 4 0.64 1.03 -17.05
N ALA A 5 1.96 0.96 -16.83
CA ALA A 5 2.85 2.12 -16.89
C ALA A 5 2.91 2.70 -18.30
N ARG A 6 3.00 1.86 -19.34
CA ARG A 6 2.96 2.31 -20.74
C ARG A 6 1.59 2.89 -21.12
N LEU A 7 0.50 2.32 -20.60
CA LEU A 7 -0.86 2.81 -20.84
C LEU A 7 -1.09 4.18 -20.18
N GLY A 8 -0.60 4.38 -18.95
CA GLY A 8 -0.61 5.69 -18.28
C GLY A 8 0.28 6.74 -18.98
N LEU A 9 1.47 6.34 -19.47
CA LEU A 9 2.36 7.24 -20.22
C LEU A 9 1.82 7.65 -21.59
N VAL A 10 1.15 6.74 -22.31
CA VAL A 10 0.64 6.99 -23.67
C VAL A 10 -0.74 7.63 -23.66
N SER A 11 -1.63 7.19 -22.77
CA SER A 11 -2.99 7.72 -22.69
C SER A 11 -3.14 8.93 -21.79
N GLY A 12 -2.18 9.19 -20.89
CA GLY A 12 -2.25 10.28 -19.90
C GLY A 12 -3.38 10.15 -18.87
N ASN A 13 -4.11 9.04 -18.87
CA ASN A 13 -5.27 8.78 -18.01
C ASN A 13 -4.99 7.60 -17.08
N ASP A 14 -5.56 7.66 -15.88
CA ASP A 14 -5.50 6.56 -14.92
C ASP A 14 -6.23 5.33 -15.45
N LEU A 15 -5.79 4.14 -15.03
CA LEU A 15 -6.37 2.87 -15.48
C LEU A 15 -7.88 2.80 -15.22
N ALA A 16 -8.33 3.40 -14.11
CA ALA A 16 -9.74 3.51 -13.75
C ALA A 16 -10.55 4.39 -14.73
N GLN A 17 -9.95 5.43 -15.31
CA GLN A 17 -10.61 6.29 -16.30
C GLN A 17 -10.76 5.59 -17.65
N MET A 18 -9.76 4.80 -18.06
CA MET A 18 -9.82 3.98 -19.28
C MET A 18 -10.89 2.88 -19.15
N VAL A 19 -10.90 2.15 -18.04
CA VAL A 19 -11.95 1.14 -17.76
C VAL A 19 -13.34 1.81 -17.76
N ARG A 20 -13.47 3.01 -17.17
CA ARG A 20 -14.74 3.73 -17.17
C ARG A 20 -15.21 4.18 -18.56
N ALA A 21 -14.28 4.49 -19.46
CA ALA A 21 -14.58 4.91 -20.82
C ALA A 21 -14.94 3.73 -21.75
N GLU A 22 -14.30 2.57 -21.56
CA GLU A 22 -14.49 1.38 -22.39
C GLU A 22 -15.71 0.54 -21.98
N TYR A 23 -16.04 0.51 -20.67
CA TYR A 23 -17.05 -0.42 -20.13
C TYR A 23 -18.41 0.20 -19.80
N PRO A 24 -19.51 -0.59 -19.92
CA PRO A 24 -20.84 -0.15 -19.55
C PRO A 24 -20.95 0.15 -18.04
N ARG A 25 -21.81 1.11 -17.69
CA ARG A 25 -21.94 1.68 -16.32
C ARG A 25 -22.10 0.64 -15.21
N TRP A 26 -22.76 -0.50 -15.48
CA TRP A 26 -22.95 -1.56 -14.48
C TRP A 26 -21.64 -2.28 -14.11
N LEU A 27 -20.76 -2.52 -15.09
CA LEU A 27 -19.49 -3.20 -14.84
C LEU A 27 -18.52 -2.30 -14.06
N ASN A 28 -18.56 -0.99 -14.28
CA ASN A 28 -17.75 -0.03 -13.50
C ASN A 28 -18.05 -0.10 -12.00
N TYR A 29 -19.32 -0.28 -11.61
CA TYR A 29 -19.66 -0.46 -10.19
C TYR A 29 -19.12 -1.77 -9.63
N VAL A 30 -19.16 -2.87 -10.40
CA VAL A 30 -18.60 -4.17 -9.97
C VAL A 30 -17.08 -4.08 -9.78
N VAL A 31 -16.37 -3.50 -10.74
CA VAL A 31 -14.91 -3.32 -10.67
C VAL A 31 -14.53 -2.39 -9.52
N TYR A 32 -15.32 -1.33 -9.29
CA TYR A 32 -15.12 -0.44 -8.14
C TYR A 32 -15.21 -1.20 -6.81
N VAL A 33 -16.27 -1.98 -6.59
CA VAL A 33 -16.44 -2.75 -5.35
C VAL A 33 -15.32 -3.78 -5.18
N MET A 34 -14.94 -4.49 -6.24
CA MET A 34 -13.83 -5.45 -6.17
C MET A 34 -12.51 -4.77 -5.81
N MET A 35 -12.23 -3.59 -6.37
CA MET A 35 -11.03 -2.82 -6.04
C MET A 35 -11.06 -2.34 -4.59
N GLU A 36 -12.20 -1.85 -4.11
CA GLU A 36 -12.35 -1.38 -2.74
C GLU A 36 -12.11 -2.51 -1.72
N ILE A 37 -12.67 -3.71 -1.98
CA ILE A 37 -12.42 -4.90 -1.16
C ILE A 37 -10.93 -5.29 -1.19
N ALA A 38 -10.29 -5.25 -2.35
CA ALA A 38 -8.87 -5.59 -2.49
C ALA A 38 -7.96 -4.61 -1.70
N VAL A 39 -8.27 -3.32 -1.73
CA VAL A 39 -7.54 -2.29 -0.98
C VAL A 39 -7.69 -2.50 0.53
N ILE A 40 -8.91 -2.75 1.01
CA ILE A 40 -9.16 -3.05 2.44
C ILE A 40 -8.42 -4.33 2.85
N GLY A 41 -8.42 -5.36 2.01
CA GLY A 41 -7.69 -6.60 2.28
C GLY A 41 -6.17 -6.40 2.40
N ALA A 42 -5.60 -5.56 1.54
CA ALA A 42 -4.17 -5.23 1.60
C ALA A 42 -3.81 -4.48 2.89
N ASP A 43 -4.63 -3.51 3.30
CA ASP A 43 -4.44 -2.75 4.56
C ASP A 43 -4.51 -3.67 5.79
N ILE A 44 -5.48 -4.60 5.83
CA ILE A 44 -5.58 -5.60 6.90
C ILE A 44 -4.31 -6.46 6.96
N GLN A 45 -3.78 -6.89 5.81
CA GLN A 45 -2.58 -7.72 5.77
C GLN A 45 -1.35 -6.97 6.30
N GLU A 46 -1.21 -5.68 5.98
CA GLU A 46 -0.14 -4.82 6.46
C GLU A 46 -0.19 -4.62 7.98
N VAL A 47 -1.38 -4.36 8.54
CA VAL A 47 -1.59 -4.24 9.98
C VAL A 47 -1.31 -5.55 10.72
N VAL A 48 -1.79 -6.68 10.19
CA VAL A 48 -1.56 -7.99 10.81
C VAL A 48 -0.07 -8.38 10.74
N GLY A 49 0.58 -8.14 9.60
CA GLY A 49 2.00 -8.44 9.41
C GLY A 49 2.90 -7.67 10.37
N THR A 50 2.66 -6.36 10.52
CA THR A 50 3.42 -5.51 11.45
C THR A 50 3.17 -5.88 12.92
N ALA A 51 1.92 -6.19 13.28
CA ALA A 51 1.59 -6.64 14.64
C ALA A 51 2.27 -7.97 15.01
N ILE A 52 2.31 -8.94 14.09
CA ILE A 52 3.00 -10.22 14.30
C ILE A 52 4.52 -10.02 14.37
N ALA A 53 5.09 -9.21 13.48
CA ALA A 53 6.53 -8.91 13.48
C ALA A 53 6.98 -8.28 14.80
N LEU A 54 6.22 -7.31 15.33
CA LEU A 54 6.50 -6.69 16.62
C LEU A 54 6.36 -7.67 17.79
N ASN A 55 5.35 -8.55 17.75
CA ASN A 55 5.14 -9.56 18.78
C ASN A 55 6.32 -10.55 18.84
N LEU A 56 6.83 -10.96 17.68
CA LEU A 56 7.99 -11.84 17.57
C LEU A 56 9.30 -11.15 18.00
N LEU A 57 9.49 -9.88 17.59
CA LEU A 57 10.70 -9.12 17.91
C LEU A 57 10.83 -8.80 19.40
N THR A 58 9.71 -8.77 20.12
CA THR A 58 9.68 -8.45 21.56
C THR A 58 9.48 -9.68 22.46
N ASP A 59 9.63 -10.91 21.92
CA ASP A 59 9.52 -12.16 22.69
C ASP A 59 8.29 -12.19 23.64
N GLY A 60 7.14 -11.72 23.15
CA GLY A 60 5.87 -11.73 23.88
C GLY A 60 5.66 -10.60 24.92
N PHE A 61 6.54 -9.61 25.04
CA PHE A 61 6.39 -8.53 26.03
C PHE A 61 5.38 -7.44 25.62
N ILE A 62 5.08 -7.31 24.32
CA ILE A 62 4.21 -6.26 23.79
C ILE A 62 2.88 -6.85 23.29
N PRO A 63 1.73 -6.50 23.92
CA PRO A 63 0.43 -6.96 23.47
C PRO A 63 0.07 -6.36 22.11
N ILE A 64 -0.73 -7.12 21.36
CA ILE A 64 -1.22 -6.82 19.99
C ILE A 64 -1.85 -5.42 19.92
N THR A 65 -2.44 -4.94 21.02
CA THR A 65 -3.01 -3.59 21.17
C THR A 65 -1.99 -2.47 20.94
N ILE A 66 -0.74 -2.64 21.36
CA ILE A 66 0.34 -1.67 21.13
C ILE A 66 0.84 -1.75 19.68
N GLY A 67 0.85 -2.97 19.11
CA GLY A 67 1.14 -3.18 17.69
C GLY A 67 0.22 -2.34 16.78
N CYS A 68 -1.09 -2.37 17.02
CA CYS A 68 -2.05 -1.53 16.26
C CYS A 68 -1.79 -0.01 16.37
N ILE A 69 -1.35 0.48 17.54
CA ILE A 69 -1.06 1.92 17.71
C ILE A 69 0.18 2.32 16.91
N ILE A 70 1.18 1.43 16.85
CA ILE A 70 2.39 1.64 16.06
C ILE A 70 2.05 1.66 14.57
N THR A 71 1.20 0.75 14.08
CA THR A 71 0.79 0.76 12.67
C THR A 71 -0.01 2.02 12.31
N ALA A 72 -0.89 2.49 13.21
CA ALA A 72 -1.59 3.77 12.99
C ALA A 72 -0.61 4.96 12.91
N THR A 73 0.50 4.90 13.66
CA THR A 73 1.57 5.91 13.60
C THR A 73 2.40 5.78 12.32
N ASP A 74 2.56 4.57 11.80
CA ASP A 74 3.26 4.30 10.54
C ASP A 74 2.52 4.89 9.34
N THR A 75 1.20 4.68 9.24
CA THR A 75 0.36 5.30 8.19
C THR A 75 0.47 6.84 8.24
N PHE A 76 0.49 7.42 9.44
CA PHE A 76 0.66 8.86 9.61
C PHE A 76 2.07 9.33 9.24
N SER A 77 3.10 8.53 9.52
CA SER A 77 4.49 8.80 9.15
C SER A 77 4.68 8.77 7.64
N PHE A 78 4.08 7.81 6.94
CA PHE A 78 4.07 7.77 5.48
C PHE A 78 3.41 9.01 4.88
N LEU A 79 2.26 9.42 5.41
CA LEU A 79 1.56 10.64 4.95
C LEU A 79 2.41 11.91 5.20
N ALA A 80 3.09 11.98 6.35
CA ALA A 80 4.01 13.07 6.65
C ALA A 80 5.21 13.11 5.68
N VAL A 81 5.82 11.96 5.39
CA VAL A 81 6.95 11.85 4.43
C VAL A 81 6.50 12.24 3.03
N GLN A 82 5.28 11.88 2.62
CA GLN A 82 4.73 12.29 1.32
C GLN A 82 4.62 13.82 1.21
N TYR A 83 4.29 14.53 2.29
CA TYR A 83 4.24 15.98 2.33
C TYR A 83 5.63 16.64 2.16
N PHE A 84 6.71 15.99 2.61
CA PHE A 84 8.08 16.50 2.49
C PHE A 84 8.69 16.33 1.09
N GLY A 85 8.11 15.48 0.25
CA GLY A 85 8.44 15.40 -1.18
C GLY A 85 8.70 13.98 -1.69
N VAL A 86 8.32 13.75 -2.95
CA VAL A 86 8.32 12.43 -3.61
C VAL A 86 9.70 11.74 -3.60
N ARG A 87 10.81 12.51 -3.69
CA ARG A 87 12.17 11.95 -3.65
C ARG A 87 12.53 11.28 -2.33
N TYR A 88 12.01 11.77 -1.21
CA TYR A 88 12.26 11.15 0.11
C TYR A 88 11.45 9.87 0.28
N LEU A 89 10.22 9.84 -0.25
CA LEU A 89 9.39 8.64 -0.29
C LEU A 89 10.04 7.51 -1.09
N GLU A 90 10.55 7.81 -2.30
CA GLU A 90 11.24 6.82 -3.12
C GLU A 90 12.49 6.25 -2.43
N ALA A 91 13.30 7.10 -1.80
CA ALA A 91 14.49 6.67 -1.09
C ALA A 91 14.17 5.75 0.10
N LEU A 92 13.08 6.04 0.83
CA LEU A 92 12.60 5.22 1.95
C LEU A 92 12.16 3.84 1.46
N ILE A 93 11.36 3.77 0.39
CA ILE A 93 10.91 2.50 -0.21
C ILE A 93 12.10 1.67 -0.70
N CYS A 94 13.06 2.28 -1.41
CA CYS A 94 14.28 1.60 -1.86
C CYS A 94 15.09 1.04 -0.69
N THR A 95 15.17 1.77 0.43
CA THR A 95 15.89 1.32 1.62
C THR A 95 15.18 0.12 2.26
N LEU A 96 13.85 0.16 2.41
CA LEU A 96 13.08 -0.98 2.93
C LEU A 96 13.27 -2.23 2.06
N ILE A 97 13.09 -2.12 0.75
CA ILE A 97 13.29 -3.25 -0.18
C ILE A 97 14.72 -3.79 -0.08
N GLY A 98 15.71 -2.89 0.00
CA GLY A 98 17.10 -3.25 0.19
C GLY A 98 17.35 -4.05 1.47
N THR A 99 16.77 -3.66 2.60
CA THR A 99 16.91 -4.41 3.86
C THR A 99 16.29 -5.80 3.79
N MET A 100 15.12 -5.95 3.15
CA MET A 100 14.50 -7.27 2.96
C MET A 100 15.37 -8.17 2.08
N ALA A 101 15.93 -7.62 1.00
CA ALA A 101 16.81 -8.34 0.08
C ALA A 101 18.18 -8.73 0.68
N VAL A 102 18.59 -8.08 1.78
CA VAL A 102 19.84 -8.42 2.50
C VAL A 102 19.57 -9.43 3.63
N CYS A 103 18.39 -9.39 4.24
CA CYS A 103 18.00 -10.34 5.30
C CYS A 103 17.57 -11.71 4.78
N PHE A 104 17.10 -11.81 3.54
CA PHE A 104 16.77 -13.06 2.84
C PHE A 104 17.85 -13.44 1.84
#